data_AF-A0A0Z8GYE7-F1
#
_entry.id   AF-A0A0Z8GYE7-F1
#
_cell.length_a   1.000
_cell.length_b   1.000
_cell.length_c   1.000
_cell.angle_alpha   90.00
_cell.angle_beta   90.00
_cell.angle_gamma   90.00
#
_symmetry.space_group_name_H-M   'P 1'
#
loop_
_entity.id
_entity.type
_entity.pdbx_description
1 polymer ?
#
loop_
_entity_poly.entity_id
_entity_poly.type
_entity_poly.pdbx_seq_one_letter_code
_entity_poly.pdbx_strand_id
1 'polypeptide(L)'
;MGNEVSSDVSGGVDSATIAFTLNKMIPDFSILHAESSATANSDTKWATFIAKNLGRELKKFDSIEITEKRFAIEEGYINGIIPSFPLLWADSEGYLKSVITYQEGKKHPTHFLGIGGDELFTPMPSNPWSIVRQENLGGLLYALKYSLIMRRPFFSCLLDLLDKRGYLETMTQNLEIVFNESSEPIKRELGWMDGLQVPSWLSEKSKKESQSFLNSLLFSNSEPIITDRTTFQMIQSLIFQKSVLRQIQLTTNSIYWATPFLHKKLVEICLQIPAKYKVSSKLTKPVLQKALKGIVPIEVFNRGFKGDYSDALYSGYREAVRKNFHKLEQFEVVKMGIVDVEKLKLELSLPAGNPNKIDYFERLCSVERWIRQIKLYMKNE
;
A
#
# COMPACT_ATOMS: atom_id res chain seq x y z
N MET A 1 35.89 -4.87 -6.01
CA MET A 1 34.58 -5.56 -6.08
C MET A 1 33.54 -4.47 -5.88
N GLY A 2 32.73 -4.18 -6.89
CA GLY A 2 31.74 -3.09 -6.80
C GLY A 2 30.61 -3.46 -5.84
N ASN A 3 29.93 -2.45 -5.31
CA ASN A 3 28.79 -2.57 -4.38
C ASN A 3 27.65 -3.45 -4.92
N GLU A 4 27.73 -4.76 -4.74
CA GLU A 4 26.67 -5.70 -5.15
C GLU A 4 25.40 -5.53 -4.30
N VAL A 5 25.56 -5.04 -3.07
CA VAL A 5 24.45 -4.73 -2.18
C VAL A 5 24.08 -3.26 -2.28
N SER A 6 22.78 -3.00 -2.40
CA SER A 6 22.21 -1.66 -2.27
C SER A 6 20.94 -1.67 -1.40
N SER A 7 20.57 -0.52 -0.87
CA SER A 7 19.36 -0.35 -0.05
C SER A 7 18.67 0.95 -0.38
N ASP A 8 17.35 0.94 -0.35
CA ASP A 8 16.57 2.16 -0.33
C ASP A 8 16.87 2.99 0.92
N VAL A 9 16.89 4.31 0.74
CA VAL A 9 16.81 5.32 1.78
C VAL A 9 15.75 6.33 1.34
N SER A 10 14.48 5.97 1.50
CA SER A 10 13.33 6.83 1.16
C SER A 10 13.12 8.00 2.12
N GLY A 11 13.94 8.11 3.17
CA GLY A 11 13.70 9.00 4.29
C GLY A 11 12.79 8.38 5.35
N GLY A 12 11.98 7.37 5.05
CA GLY A 12 11.11 6.69 6.02
C GLY A 12 11.86 5.89 7.11
N VAL A 13 11.14 5.50 8.16
CA VAL A 13 11.69 4.69 9.27
C VAL A 13 12.17 3.32 8.76
N ASP A 14 11.40 2.67 7.89
CA ASP A 14 11.68 1.30 7.46
C ASP A 14 12.99 1.19 6.67
N SER A 15 13.13 2.02 5.64
CA SER A 15 14.34 2.09 4.82
C SER A 15 15.56 2.52 5.64
N ALA A 16 15.38 3.49 6.57
CA ALA A 16 16.44 3.89 7.49
C ALA A 16 16.92 2.71 8.36
N THR A 17 16.00 1.96 8.96
CA THR A 17 16.34 0.85 9.87
C THR A 17 17.10 -0.27 9.16
N ILE A 18 16.73 -0.56 7.92
CA ILE A 18 17.47 -1.48 7.04
C ILE A 18 18.87 -0.92 6.78
N ALA A 19 18.99 0.32 6.32
CA ALA A 19 20.28 0.92 5.96
C ALA A 19 21.25 0.99 7.15
N PHE A 20 20.80 1.38 8.35
CA PHE A 20 21.63 1.37 9.57
C PHE A 20 22.04 -0.03 10.00
N THR A 21 21.16 -1.03 9.84
CA THR A 21 21.49 -2.43 10.13
C THR A 21 22.52 -2.96 9.14
N LEU A 22 22.35 -2.71 7.84
CA LEU A 22 23.31 -3.05 6.80
C LEU A 22 24.67 -2.40 7.06
N ASN A 23 24.70 -1.14 7.52
CA ASN A 23 25.95 -0.45 7.85
C ASN A 23 26.76 -1.08 8.99
N LYS A 24 26.14 -1.91 9.83
CA LYS A 24 26.83 -2.71 10.84
C LYS A 24 27.34 -4.05 10.32
N MET A 25 26.72 -4.57 9.26
CA MET A 25 26.94 -5.94 8.78
C MET A 25 27.77 -6.02 7.49
N ILE A 26 27.62 -5.02 6.62
CA ILE A 26 28.17 -5.00 5.27
C ILE A 26 29.01 -3.73 5.11
N PRO A 27 30.35 -3.84 5.04
CA PRO A 27 31.23 -2.67 4.93
C PRO A 27 30.99 -1.85 3.66
N ASP A 28 30.73 -2.52 2.54
CA ASP A 28 30.52 -1.87 1.24
C ASP A 28 29.10 -2.20 0.73
N PHE A 29 28.19 -1.23 0.87
CA PHE A 29 26.90 -1.22 0.19
C PHE A 29 26.53 0.21 -0.25
N SER A 30 25.74 0.34 -1.32
CA SER A 30 25.22 1.62 -1.81
C SER A 30 23.86 1.97 -1.20
N ILE A 31 23.57 3.25 -1.04
CA ILE A 31 22.24 3.74 -0.65
C ILE A 31 21.62 4.58 -1.77
N LEU A 32 20.37 4.26 -2.10
CA LEU A 32 19.63 4.81 -3.23
C LEU A 32 18.41 5.61 -2.76
N HIS A 33 18.04 6.66 -3.47
CA HIS A 33 16.90 7.51 -3.14
C HIS A 33 16.24 8.09 -4.39
N ALA A 34 14.92 7.94 -4.52
CA ALA A 34 14.12 8.76 -5.43
C ALA A 34 13.87 10.12 -4.77
N GLU A 35 14.20 11.22 -5.45
CA GLU A 35 13.96 12.56 -4.91
C GLU A 35 12.47 12.83 -4.69
N SER A 36 12.18 13.84 -3.89
CA SER A 36 10.82 14.30 -3.61
C SER A 36 10.77 15.82 -3.73
N SER A 37 9.60 16.38 -4.08
CA SER A 37 9.42 17.82 -4.17
C SER A 37 9.82 18.52 -2.86
N ALA A 38 10.76 19.47 -2.94
CA ALA A 38 11.32 20.16 -1.76
C ALA A 38 10.30 21.04 -1.00
N THR A 39 9.19 21.41 -1.64
CA THR A 39 8.17 22.30 -1.05
C THR A 39 7.08 21.55 -0.29
N ALA A 40 6.75 20.33 -0.72
CA ALA A 40 5.67 19.51 -0.15
C ALA A 40 6.20 18.32 0.68
N ASN A 41 7.48 17.97 0.52
CA ASN A 41 8.00 16.71 1.02
C ASN A 41 9.38 16.84 1.68
N SER A 42 9.52 16.25 2.87
CA SER A 42 10.77 16.24 3.63
C SER A 42 11.60 14.96 3.43
N ASP A 43 11.14 14.02 2.61
CA ASP A 43 11.74 12.70 2.43
C ASP A 43 13.19 12.81 1.95
N THR A 44 13.49 13.68 0.97
CA THR A 44 14.89 13.94 0.54
C THR A 44 15.76 14.57 1.61
N LYS A 45 15.22 15.51 2.41
CA LYS A 45 15.95 16.10 3.54
C LYS A 45 16.37 15.03 4.53
N TRP A 46 15.48 14.11 4.82
CA TRP A 46 15.75 13.04 5.76
C TRP A 46 16.58 11.91 5.20
N ALA A 47 16.44 11.57 3.92
CA ALA A 47 17.34 10.65 3.24
C ALA A 47 18.78 11.18 3.30
N THR A 48 18.96 12.49 3.09
CA THR A 48 20.25 13.17 3.24
C THR A 48 20.77 13.11 4.68
N PHE A 49 19.90 13.32 5.68
CA PHE A 49 20.25 13.14 7.09
C PHE A 49 20.72 11.71 7.40
N ILE A 50 20.00 10.70 6.93
CA ILE A 50 20.34 9.28 7.12
C ILE A 50 21.69 8.97 6.46
N ALA A 51 21.88 9.37 5.20
CA ALA A 51 23.13 9.18 4.47
C ALA A 51 24.34 9.80 5.20
N LYS A 52 24.18 11.03 5.71
CA LYS A 52 25.22 11.70 6.51
C LYS A 52 25.57 10.92 7.78
N ASN A 53 24.58 10.40 8.50
CA ASN A 53 24.81 9.60 9.72
C ASN A 53 25.43 8.23 9.40
N LEU A 54 25.18 7.68 8.22
CA LEU A 54 25.82 6.46 7.74
C LEU A 54 27.26 6.69 7.26
N GLY A 55 27.65 7.94 6.99
CA GLY A 55 28.93 8.28 6.37
C GLY A 55 29.01 7.81 4.91
N ARG A 56 27.88 7.82 4.18
CA ARG A 56 27.78 7.29 2.81
C ARG A 56 27.24 8.32 1.83
N GLU A 57 27.70 8.22 0.59
CA GLU A 57 27.16 8.97 -0.52
C GLU A 57 25.72 8.49 -0.84
N LEU A 58 24.80 9.44 -0.98
CA LEU A 58 23.42 9.16 -1.35
C LEU A 58 23.27 9.25 -2.87
N LYS A 59 23.07 8.11 -3.54
CA LYS A 59 22.77 8.10 -4.97
C LYS A 59 21.31 8.48 -5.17
N LYS A 60 21.09 9.61 -5.84
CA LYS A 60 19.75 10.15 -6.11
C LYS A 60 19.28 9.85 -7.53
N PHE A 61 17.99 9.62 -7.67
CA PHE A 61 17.26 9.46 -8.92
C PHE A 61 16.09 10.45 -8.99
N ASP A 62 15.52 10.58 -10.17
CA ASP A 62 14.30 11.36 -10.39
C ASP A 62 13.18 10.93 -9.43
N SER A 63 12.30 11.86 -9.12
CA SER A 63 11.23 11.62 -8.17
C SER A 63 10.25 10.56 -8.66
N ILE A 64 9.63 9.86 -7.71
CA ILE A 64 8.53 8.92 -8.01
C ILE A 64 7.39 9.67 -8.71
N GLU A 65 7.11 10.91 -8.30
CA GLU A 65 6.09 11.78 -8.90
C GLU A 65 6.31 12.03 -10.40
N ILE A 66 7.56 12.04 -10.87
CA ILE A 66 7.90 12.25 -12.28
C ILE A 66 7.94 10.93 -13.06
N THR A 67 8.37 9.84 -12.39
CA THR A 67 8.68 8.57 -13.04
C THR A 67 7.56 7.52 -12.90
N GLU A 68 6.51 7.83 -12.15
CA GLU A 68 5.37 6.95 -11.95
C GLU A 68 4.62 6.62 -13.24
N LYS A 69 3.98 5.45 -13.24
CA LYS A 69 3.17 4.95 -14.36
C LYS A 69 1.77 4.53 -13.95
N ARG A 70 1.27 5.06 -12.83
CA ARG A 70 -0.03 4.65 -12.24
C ARG A 70 -1.22 4.88 -13.17
N PHE A 71 -1.15 5.90 -14.03
CA PHE A 71 -2.19 6.22 -15.03
C PHE A 71 -1.78 5.89 -16.47
N ALA A 72 -0.66 5.20 -16.68
CA ALA A 72 -0.24 4.79 -18.01
C ALA A 72 -1.14 3.66 -18.52
N ILE A 73 -1.65 3.79 -19.76
CA ILE A 73 -2.52 2.78 -20.39
C ILE A 73 -1.89 2.12 -21.64
N GLU A 74 -0.95 2.77 -22.30
CA GLU A 74 -0.36 2.28 -23.56
C GLU A 74 1.05 1.73 -23.39
N GLU A 75 1.73 2.07 -22.30
CA GLU A 75 3.14 1.74 -22.11
C GLU A 75 3.36 0.25 -21.83
N GLY A 76 4.42 -0.31 -22.44
CA GLY A 76 4.93 -1.63 -22.09
C GLY A 76 5.47 -1.68 -20.66
N TYR A 77 5.57 -2.88 -20.09
CA TYR A 77 6.14 -3.10 -18.77
C TYR A 77 7.67 -3.13 -18.80
N ILE A 78 8.27 -2.92 -17.63
CA ILE A 78 9.70 -3.10 -17.44
C ILE A 78 10.18 -4.46 -17.96
N ASN A 79 11.32 -4.46 -18.65
CA ASN A 79 11.91 -5.63 -19.31
C ASN A 79 11.00 -6.35 -20.33
N GLY A 80 9.88 -5.74 -20.73
CA GLY A 80 8.89 -6.38 -21.62
C GLY A 80 8.14 -7.56 -20.98
N ILE A 81 8.26 -7.76 -19.67
CA ILE A 81 7.61 -8.89 -18.97
C ILE A 81 6.20 -8.47 -18.55
N ILE A 82 5.19 -9.12 -19.12
CA ILE A 82 3.79 -8.87 -18.78
C ILE A 82 3.47 -9.61 -17.46
N PRO A 83 2.98 -8.91 -16.42
CA PRO A 83 2.61 -9.54 -15.15
C PRO A 83 1.37 -10.44 -15.33
N SER A 84 1.23 -11.46 -14.49
CA SER A 84 0.10 -12.41 -14.57
C SER A 84 -1.27 -11.79 -14.26
N PHE A 85 -1.29 -10.61 -13.64
CA PHE A 85 -2.48 -9.80 -13.36
C PHE A 85 -2.05 -8.31 -13.32
N PRO A 86 -3.00 -7.34 -13.30
CA PRO A 86 -2.68 -5.92 -13.31
C PRO A 86 -1.61 -5.53 -12.28
N LEU A 87 -0.74 -4.60 -12.66
CA LEU A 87 0.44 -4.24 -11.90
C LEU A 87 0.04 -3.53 -10.58
N LEU A 88 0.56 -4.02 -9.46
CA LEU A 88 0.24 -3.50 -8.12
C LEU A 88 1.14 -2.35 -7.63
N TRP A 89 2.19 -2.03 -8.38
CA TRP A 89 3.25 -1.08 -8.01
C TRP A 89 3.62 -0.17 -9.19
N ALA A 90 2.62 0.19 -10.01
CA ALA A 90 2.82 1.02 -11.20
C ALA A 90 3.34 2.43 -10.87
N ASP A 91 3.04 2.93 -9.67
CA ASP A 91 3.59 4.16 -9.12
C ASP A 91 5.13 4.10 -8.98
N SER A 92 5.68 2.95 -8.62
CA SER A 92 7.11 2.77 -8.37
C SER A 92 7.90 2.24 -9.58
N GLU A 93 7.26 2.05 -10.74
CA GLU A 93 7.87 1.35 -11.88
C GLU A 93 9.12 2.07 -12.44
N GLY A 94 9.05 3.39 -12.63
CA GLY A 94 10.18 4.16 -13.12
C GLY A 94 11.35 4.23 -12.13
N TYR A 95 11.06 4.23 -10.82
CA TYR A 95 12.09 4.11 -9.80
C TYR A 95 12.82 2.76 -9.86
N LEU A 96 12.07 1.65 -9.90
CA LEU A 96 12.70 0.33 -9.99
C LEU A 96 13.53 0.16 -11.26
N LYS A 97 13.11 0.78 -12.38
CA LYS A 97 13.93 0.84 -13.60
C LYS A 97 15.27 1.53 -13.37
N SER A 98 15.29 2.62 -12.61
CA SER A 98 16.51 3.35 -12.26
C SER A 98 17.43 2.51 -11.37
N VAL A 99 16.88 1.79 -10.41
CA VAL A 99 17.61 0.84 -9.56
C VAL A 99 18.22 -0.29 -10.40
N ILE A 100 17.45 -0.86 -11.34
CA ILE A 100 17.93 -1.90 -12.26
C ILE A 100 19.10 -1.41 -13.08
N THR A 101 18.94 -0.25 -13.72
CA THR A 101 19.97 0.38 -14.54
C THR A 101 21.25 0.63 -13.72
N TYR A 102 21.13 1.08 -12.47
CA TYR A 102 22.28 1.31 -11.58
C TYR A 102 23.03 0.03 -11.20
N GLN A 103 22.35 -1.12 -11.19
CA GLN A 103 22.92 -2.40 -10.81
C GLN A 103 23.42 -3.21 -12.03
N GLU A 104 23.28 -2.70 -13.25
CA GLU A 104 23.78 -3.35 -14.46
C GLU A 104 25.28 -3.63 -14.38
N GLY A 105 25.69 -4.81 -14.88
CA GLY A 105 27.08 -5.26 -14.84
C GLY A 105 27.57 -5.79 -13.49
N LYS A 106 26.77 -5.73 -12.42
CA LYS A 106 27.11 -6.37 -11.13
C LYS A 106 26.84 -7.88 -11.21
N LYS A 107 27.66 -8.69 -10.53
CA LYS A 107 27.60 -10.16 -10.66
C LYS A 107 26.40 -10.75 -9.93
N HIS A 108 26.15 -10.31 -8.70
CA HIS A 108 25.03 -10.78 -7.87
C HIS A 108 24.30 -9.60 -7.18
N PRO A 109 23.67 -8.69 -7.95
CA PRO A 109 23.06 -7.50 -7.37
C PRO A 109 21.90 -7.86 -6.44
N THR A 110 22.00 -7.41 -5.20
CA THR A 110 20.96 -7.51 -4.18
C THR A 110 20.52 -6.11 -3.78
N HIS A 111 19.21 -5.86 -3.79
CA HIS A 111 18.64 -4.58 -3.40
C HIS A 111 17.63 -4.75 -2.27
N PHE A 112 17.80 -4.01 -1.18
CA PHE A 112 16.95 -4.07 0.00
C PHE A 112 15.83 -3.02 -0.04
N LEU A 113 14.60 -3.49 0.13
CA LEU A 113 13.37 -2.69 0.16
C LEU A 113 12.74 -2.68 1.56
N GLY A 114 12.07 -1.58 1.91
CA GLY A 114 11.33 -1.40 3.16
C GLY A 114 9.94 -2.07 3.24
N ILE A 115 9.56 -2.84 2.21
CA ILE A 115 8.23 -3.50 2.12
C ILE A 115 7.99 -4.41 3.34
N GLY A 116 6.81 -4.26 3.97
CA GLY A 116 6.42 -5.00 5.17
C GLY A 116 6.64 -4.24 6.49
N GLY A 117 7.41 -3.14 6.47
CA GLY A 117 7.73 -2.40 7.70
C GLY A 117 6.53 -1.65 8.29
N ASP A 118 5.64 -1.14 7.46
CA ASP A 118 4.39 -0.52 7.92
C ASP A 118 3.43 -1.56 8.51
N GLU A 119 3.28 -2.70 7.86
CA GLU A 119 2.37 -3.77 8.29
C GLU A 119 2.72 -4.32 9.67
N LEU A 120 4.01 -4.39 10.00
CA LEU A 120 4.47 -4.94 11.27
C LEU A 120 4.42 -3.94 12.43
N PHE A 121 4.71 -2.67 12.16
CA PHE A 121 5.04 -1.68 13.18
C PHE A 121 4.13 -0.44 13.21
N THR A 122 3.29 -0.25 12.20
CA THR A 122 2.25 0.78 12.20
C THR A 122 0.93 0.17 12.70
N PRO A 123 0.18 0.85 13.60
CA PRO A 123 -1.13 0.37 14.05
C PRO A 123 -2.11 0.20 12.88
N MET A 124 -2.74 -0.97 12.77
CA MET A 124 -3.86 -1.19 11.83
C MET A 124 -5.11 -0.39 12.26
N PRO A 125 -6.07 -0.14 11.35
CA PRO A 125 -7.32 0.55 11.70
C PRO A 125 -8.03 -0.04 12.92
N SER A 126 -8.10 -1.37 13.03
CA SER A 126 -8.75 -2.06 14.16
C SER A 126 -7.91 -2.13 15.45
N ASN A 127 -6.70 -1.56 15.48
CA ASN A 127 -5.81 -1.59 16.66
C ASN A 127 -6.48 -1.13 17.98
N PRO A 128 -7.33 -0.08 18.01
CA PRO A 128 -8.13 0.26 19.19
C PRO A 128 -9.00 -0.88 19.73
N TRP A 129 -9.62 -1.67 18.84
CA TRP A 129 -10.49 -2.80 19.20
C TRP A 129 -9.71 -3.89 19.95
N SER A 130 -8.48 -4.17 19.51
CA SER A 130 -7.60 -5.14 20.16
C SER A 130 -7.06 -4.65 21.49
N ILE A 131 -6.69 -3.36 21.61
CA ILE A 131 -6.23 -2.79 22.88
C ILE A 131 -7.29 -2.95 23.98
N VAL A 132 -8.55 -2.63 23.68
CA VAL A 132 -9.63 -2.74 24.68
C VAL A 132 -9.87 -4.18 25.15
N ARG A 133 -9.56 -5.19 24.32
CA ARG A 133 -9.69 -6.61 24.66
C ARG A 133 -8.45 -7.20 25.33
N GLN A 134 -7.27 -6.63 25.07
CA GLN A 134 -6.01 -7.05 25.67
C GLN A 134 -5.80 -6.45 27.07
N GLU A 135 -6.46 -5.33 27.36
CA GLU A 135 -6.37 -4.65 28.66
C GLU A 135 -7.60 -4.93 29.54
N ASN A 136 -7.41 -5.03 30.86
CA ASN A 136 -8.50 -5.13 31.83
C ASN A 136 -9.20 -3.77 31.99
N LEU A 137 -9.21 -3.17 33.19
CA LEU A 137 -9.77 -1.83 33.44
C LEU A 137 -9.16 -0.74 32.56
N GLY A 138 -7.93 -0.94 32.06
CA GLY A 138 -7.26 -0.05 31.12
C GLY A 138 -7.97 0.10 29.78
N GLY A 139 -8.80 -0.87 29.36
CA GLY A 139 -9.58 -0.80 28.13
C GLY A 139 -10.65 0.31 28.16
N LEU A 140 -11.27 0.55 29.32
CA LEU A 140 -12.27 1.62 29.48
C LEU A 140 -11.64 3.01 29.35
N LEU A 141 -10.48 3.22 29.98
CA LEU A 141 -9.72 4.47 29.84
C LEU A 141 -9.26 4.67 28.40
N TYR A 142 -8.88 3.60 27.71
CA TYR A 142 -8.53 3.66 26.30
C TYR A 142 -9.73 4.01 25.41
N ALA A 143 -10.93 3.52 25.70
CA ALA A 143 -12.14 3.88 24.95
C ALA A 143 -12.42 5.39 25.02
N LEU A 144 -12.28 6.01 26.20
CA LEU A 144 -12.38 7.46 26.35
C LEU A 144 -11.31 8.17 25.52
N LYS A 145 -10.05 7.73 25.62
CA LYS A 145 -8.94 8.29 24.84
C LYS A 145 -9.18 8.16 23.33
N TYR A 146 -9.69 7.02 22.87
CA TYR A 146 -10.02 6.77 21.47
C TYR A 146 -11.07 7.76 20.97
N SER A 147 -12.12 8.04 21.75
CA SER A 147 -13.14 9.02 21.36
C SER A 147 -12.57 10.44 21.19
N LEU A 148 -11.61 10.84 22.04
CA LEU A 148 -10.92 12.14 21.94
C LEU A 148 -10.00 12.21 20.71
N ILE A 149 -9.29 11.12 20.40
CA ILE A 149 -8.40 11.04 19.24
C ILE A 149 -9.22 11.13 17.94
N MET A 150 -10.30 10.36 17.84
CA MET A 150 -11.15 10.31 16.64
C MET A 150 -12.07 11.52 16.51
N ARG A 151 -12.18 12.36 17.55
CA ARG A 151 -13.11 13.51 17.62
C ARG A 151 -14.55 13.10 17.29
N ARG A 152 -14.97 11.92 17.76
CA ARG A 152 -16.31 11.33 17.55
C ARG A 152 -17.04 11.18 18.88
N PRO A 153 -18.39 11.21 18.89
CA PRO A 153 -19.17 10.99 20.11
C PRO A 153 -18.77 9.69 20.82
N PHE A 154 -18.67 9.74 22.15
CA PHE A 154 -18.20 8.61 22.96
C PHE A 154 -19.00 7.34 22.72
N PHE A 155 -20.34 7.42 22.69
CA PHE A 155 -21.20 6.26 22.45
C PHE A 155 -20.99 5.62 21.07
N SER A 156 -20.75 6.41 20.02
CA SER A 156 -20.43 5.86 18.69
C SER A 156 -19.11 5.09 18.72
N CYS A 157 -18.08 5.65 19.35
CA CYS A 157 -16.79 4.99 19.53
C CYS A 157 -16.91 3.72 20.39
N LEU A 158 -17.72 3.77 21.45
CA LEU A 158 -17.98 2.62 22.32
C LEU A 158 -18.66 1.48 21.54
N LEU A 159 -19.64 1.80 20.69
CA LEU A 159 -20.28 0.80 19.83
C LEU A 159 -19.30 0.16 18.84
N ASP A 160 -18.35 0.93 18.28
CA ASP A 160 -17.31 0.38 17.41
C ASP A 160 -16.38 -0.58 18.16
N LEU A 161 -16.07 -0.27 19.43
CA LEU A 161 -15.23 -1.12 20.29
C LEU A 161 -15.98 -2.37 20.78
N LEU A 162 -17.28 -2.26 21.05
CA LEU A 162 -18.14 -3.35 21.50
C LEU A 162 -18.63 -4.26 20.37
N ASP A 163 -18.32 -3.94 19.11
CA ASP A 163 -18.69 -4.76 17.97
C ASP A 163 -18.05 -6.17 18.07
N LYS A 164 -18.90 -7.19 18.05
CA LYS A 164 -18.55 -8.62 18.18
C LYS A 164 -18.85 -9.42 16.92
N ARG A 165 -19.30 -8.78 15.84
CA ARG A 165 -19.65 -9.48 14.59
C ARG A 165 -18.46 -10.27 14.05
N GLY A 166 -18.75 -11.46 13.56
CA GLY A 166 -17.78 -12.37 12.92
C GLY A 166 -17.29 -11.82 11.58
N TYR A 167 -16.28 -12.47 11.01
CA TYR A 167 -15.75 -12.06 9.71
C TYR A 167 -16.78 -12.31 8.60
N LEU A 168 -17.40 -13.50 8.57
CA LEU A 168 -18.36 -13.85 7.53
C LEU A 168 -19.61 -13.00 7.64
N GLU A 169 -20.11 -12.76 8.85
CA GLU A 169 -21.25 -11.85 9.08
C GLU A 169 -20.96 -10.44 8.55
N THR A 170 -19.77 -9.91 8.83
CA THR A 170 -19.36 -8.58 8.37
C THR A 170 -19.24 -8.53 6.84
N MET A 171 -18.68 -9.57 6.23
CA MET A 171 -18.49 -9.63 4.78
C MET A 171 -19.83 -9.80 4.03
N THR A 172 -20.75 -10.63 4.55
CA THR A 172 -22.10 -10.77 3.99
C THR A 172 -22.84 -9.43 4.02
N GLN A 173 -22.83 -8.74 5.16
CA GLN A 173 -23.44 -7.40 5.28
C GLN A 173 -22.81 -6.40 4.30
N ASN A 174 -21.48 -6.39 4.15
CA ASN A 174 -20.81 -5.52 3.19
C ASN A 174 -21.20 -5.81 1.74
N LEU A 175 -21.30 -7.08 1.34
CA LEU A 175 -21.75 -7.43 -0.02
C LEU A 175 -23.21 -7.05 -0.27
N GLU A 176 -24.08 -7.26 0.72
CA GLU A 176 -25.48 -6.83 0.63
C GLU A 176 -25.58 -5.32 0.44
N ILE A 177 -24.84 -4.52 1.23
CA ILE A 177 -24.86 -3.06 1.13
C ILE A 177 -24.32 -2.58 -0.22
N VAL A 178 -23.25 -3.20 -0.73
CA VAL A 178 -22.57 -2.72 -1.94
C VAL A 178 -23.32 -3.05 -3.21
N PHE A 179 -24.03 -4.18 -3.25
CA PHE A 179 -24.77 -4.60 -4.43
C PHE A 179 -26.28 -4.35 -4.33
N ASN A 180 -26.84 -4.14 -3.14
CA ASN A 180 -28.24 -3.76 -2.95
C ASN A 180 -28.29 -2.32 -2.41
N GLU A 181 -28.72 -1.39 -3.27
CA GLU A 181 -28.89 0.06 -2.95
C GLU A 181 -29.89 0.35 -1.81
N SER A 182 -30.54 -0.68 -1.26
CA SER A 182 -31.58 -0.59 -0.23
C SER A 182 -31.09 -0.61 1.22
N SER A 183 -29.80 -0.84 1.47
CA SER A 183 -29.28 -1.02 2.83
C SER A 183 -28.46 0.19 3.27
N GLU A 184 -28.86 0.86 4.36
CA GLU A 184 -28.02 1.90 4.97
C GLU A 184 -26.70 1.29 5.47
N PRO A 185 -25.53 1.88 5.15
CA PRO A 185 -24.26 1.35 5.60
C PRO A 185 -24.12 1.52 7.12
N ILE A 186 -23.97 0.41 7.84
CA ILE A 186 -23.53 0.44 9.24
C ILE A 186 -22.05 0.85 9.25
N LYS A 187 -21.77 2.16 9.32
CA LYS A 187 -20.40 2.70 9.40
C LYS A 187 -19.76 2.34 10.74
N ARG A 188 -18.95 1.27 10.74
CA ARG A 188 -18.13 0.84 11.88
C ARG A 188 -16.67 0.89 11.48
N GLU A 189 -15.90 1.76 12.13
CA GLU A 189 -14.51 2.09 11.76
C GLU A 189 -13.49 1.00 12.18
N LEU A 190 -13.89 0.06 13.05
CA LEU A 190 -13.01 -0.96 13.64
C LEU A 190 -13.39 -2.40 13.23
N GLY A 191 -13.91 -2.53 12.01
CA GLY A 191 -14.31 -3.81 11.41
C GLY A 191 -13.15 -4.72 11.04
N TRP A 192 -13.46 -5.87 10.43
CA TRP A 192 -12.47 -6.82 9.92
C TRP A 192 -11.75 -6.31 8.66
N MET A 193 -12.45 -5.52 7.86
CA MET A 193 -12.00 -4.92 6.61
C MET A 193 -12.67 -3.57 6.43
N ASP A 194 -12.14 -2.75 5.53
CA ASP A 194 -12.80 -1.54 5.09
C ASP A 194 -14.11 -1.86 4.37
N GLY A 195 -15.00 -0.88 4.30
CA GLY A 195 -16.23 -1.00 3.52
C GLY A 195 -15.88 -1.27 2.05
N LEU A 196 -16.48 -2.33 1.49
CA LEU A 196 -16.41 -2.58 0.06
C LEU A 196 -17.10 -1.42 -0.68
N GLN A 197 -16.64 -1.10 -1.90
CA GLN A 197 -17.37 -0.21 -2.79
C GLN A 197 -17.26 -0.73 -4.22
N VAL A 198 -18.31 -0.48 -4.99
CA VAL A 198 -18.35 -0.80 -6.42
C VAL A 198 -18.49 0.51 -7.18
N PRO A 199 -17.60 0.82 -8.12
CA PRO A 199 -17.71 2.02 -8.93
C PRO A 199 -19.04 2.07 -9.68
N SER A 200 -19.69 3.23 -9.68
CA SER A 200 -20.99 3.43 -10.34
C SER A 200 -20.94 3.16 -11.85
N TRP A 201 -19.76 3.34 -12.45
CA TRP A 201 -19.45 3.13 -13.87
C TRP A 201 -19.14 1.68 -14.25
N LEU A 202 -19.12 0.74 -13.31
CA LEU A 202 -19.08 -0.68 -13.68
C LEU A 202 -20.39 -1.04 -14.41
N SER A 203 -20.31 -1.82 -15.49
CA SER A 203 -21.51 -2.22 -16.22
C SER A 203 -22.42 -3.08 -15.34
N GLU A 204 -23.73 -3.05 -15.58
CA GLU A 204 -24.69 -3.86 -14.81
C GLU A 204 -24.42 -5.36 -14.94
N LYS A 205 -23.91 -5.79 -16.10
CA LYS A 205 -23.44 -7.16 -16.31
C LYS A 205 -22.29 -7.49 -15.37
N SER A 206 -21.24 -6.66 -15.36
CA SER A 206 -20.05 -6.91 -14.54
C SER A 206 -20.31 -6.75 -13.04
N LYS A 207 -21.26 -5.89 -12.63
CA LYS A 207 -21.75 -5.85 -11.25
C LYS A 207 -22.35 -7.19 -10.82
N LYS A 208 -23.26 -7.76 -11.63
CA LYS A 208 -23.90 -9.06 -11.34
C LYS A 208 -22.90 -10.21 -11.33
N GLU A 209 -21.96 -10.24 -12.29
CA GLU A 209 -20.89 -11.25 -12.34
C GLU A 209 -19.98 -11.16 -11.11
N SER A 210 -19.61 -9.94 -10.71
CA SER A 210 -18.79 -9.70 -9.50
C SER A 210 -19.53 -10.14 -8.24
N GLN A 211 -20.82 -9.80 -8.11
CA GLN A 211 -21.65 -10.22 -6.97
C GLN A 211 -21.74 -11.75 -6.89
N SER A 212 -22.01 -12.42 -8.02
CA SER A 212 -22.09 -13.89 -8.07
C SER A 212 -20.76 -14.55 -7.68
N PHE A 213 -19.64 -14.05 -8.21
CA PHE A 213 -18.31 -14.53 -7.87
C PHE A 213 -18.00 -14.36 -6.38
N LEU A 214 -18.22 -13.17 -5.81
CA LEU A 214 -17.96 -12.90 -4.40
C LEU A 214 -18.87 -13.74 -3.48
N ASN A 215 -20.14 -13.95 -3.84
CA ASN A 215 -21.04 -14.82 -3.08
C ASN A 215 -20.60 -16.29 -3.11
N SER A 216 -20.07 -16.78 -4.23
CA SER A 216 -19.50 -18.14 -4.32
C SER A 216 -18.25 -18.32 -3.46
N LEU A 217 -17.41 -17.28 -3.37
CA LEU A 217 -16.26 -17.26 -2.47
C LEU A 217 -16.70 -17.24 -1.00
N LEU A 218 -17.74 -16.49 -0.66
CA LEU A 218 -18.28 -16.49 0.69
C LEU A 218 -18.81 -17.86 1.10
N PHE A 219 -19.58 -18.51 0.23
CA PHE A 219 -20.18 -19.82 0.51
C PHE A 219 -19.13 -20.92 0.73
N SER A 220 -17.97 -20.80 0.09
CA SER A 220 -16.88 -21.78 0.17
C SER A 220 -15.90 -21.54 1.33
N ASN A 221 -16.00 -20.40 2.03
CA ASN A 221 -15.08 -20.03 3.10
C ASN A 221 -15.66 -20.26 4.49
N SER A 222 -14.80 -20.58 5.44
CA SER A 222 -15.13 -20.64 6.87
C SER A 222 -14.65 -19.38 7.61
N GLU A 223 -15.14 -19.18 8.83
CA GLU A 223 -14.59 -18.14 9.72
C GLU A 223 -13.07 -18.32 9.87
N PRO A 224 -12.29 -17.22 9.86
CA PRO A 224 -10.85 -17.30 10.05
C PRO A 224 -10.54 -17.82 11.46
N ILE A 225 -9.46 -18.61 11.57
CA ILE A 225 -8.93 -19.07 12.86
C ILE A 225 -8.49 -17.87 13.73
N ILE A 226 -8.07 -16.78 13.08
CA ILE A 226 -7.63 -15.55 13.73
C ILE A 226 -8.87 -14.77 14.19
N THR A 227 -9.07 -14.70 15.49
CA THR A 227 -10.22 -14.00 16.11
C THR A 227 -9.94 -12.52 16.39
N ASP A 228 -8.66 -12.12 16.41
CA ASP A 228 -8.25 -10.74 16.63
C ASP A 228 -8.22 -9.94 15.32
N ARG A 229 -9.05 -8.90 15.22
CA ARG A 229 -9.22 -8.09 14.00
C ARG A 229 -7.94 -7.40 13.56
N THR A 230 -7.15 -6.89 14.50
CA THR A 230 -5.87 -6.22 14.21
C THR A 230 -4.89 -7.20 13.59
N THR A 231 -4.77 -8.39 14.19
CA THR A 231 -3.93 -9.47 13.69
C THR A 231 -4.37 -9.92 12.30
N PHE A 232 -5.69 -10.04 12.06
CA PHE A 232 -6.24 -10.36 10.75
C PHE A 232 -5.86 -9.30 9.71
N GLN A 233 -6.09 -8.01 9.99
CA GLN A 233 -5.74 -6.90 9.08
C GLN A 233 -4.25 -6.85 8.78
N MET A 234 -3.39 -7.03 9.79
CA MET A 234 -1.95 -7.12 9.60
C MET A 234 -1.57 -8.24 8.63
N ILE A 235 -2.15 -9.44 8.80
CA ILE A 235 -1.85 -10.60 7.95
C ILE A 235 -2.33 -10.35 6.51
N GLN A 236 -3.53 -9.79 6.33
CA GLN A 236 -4.03 -9.43 4.99
C GLN A 236 -3.11 -8.44 4.30
N SER A 237 -2.66 -7.40 5.01
CA SER A 237 -1.72 -6.41 4.46
C SER A 237 -0.37 -7.05 4.13
N LEU A 238 0.16 -7.96 4.96
CA LEU A 238 1.39 -8.71 4.66
C LEU A 238 1.25 -9.62 3.42
N ILE A 239 0.10 -10.25 3.24
CA ILE A 239 -0.19 -11.06 2.04
C ILE A 239 -0.21 -10.18 0.79
N PHE A 240 -0.80 -8.99 0.88
CA PHE A 240 -0.77 -8.00 -0.20
C PHE A 240 0.68 -7.59 -0.54
N GLN A 241 1.47 -7.20 0.46
CA GLN A 241 2.88 -6.84 0.25
C GLN A 241 3.72 -7.97 -0.34
N LYS A 242 3.46 -9.22 0.06
CA LYS A 242 4.10 -10.39 -0.54
C LYS A 242 3.72 -10.56 -2.01
N SER A 243 2.49 -10.22 -2.39
CA SER A 243 2.02 -10.26 -3.79
C SER A 243 2.71 -9.19 -4.63
N VAL A 244 2.89 -7.97 -4.08
CA VAL A 244 3.69 -6.89 -4.69
C VAL A 244 5.13 -7.36 -4.91
N LEU A 245 5.81 -7.86 -3.88
CA LEU A 245 7.18 -8.36 -3.98
C LEU A 245 7.30 -9.46 -5.04
N ARG A 246 6.35 -10.40 -5.07
CA ARG A 246 6.35 -11.49 -6.06
C ARG A 246 6.25 -10.94 -7.49
N GLN A 247 5.38 -9.95 -7.74
CA GLN A 247 5.31 -9.32 -9.05
C GLN A 247 6.63 -8.61 -9.41
N ILE A 248 7.22 -7.86 -8.48
CA ILE A 248 8.53 -7.21 -8.68
C ILE A 248 9.55 -8.26 -9.08
N GLN A 249 9.74 -9.32 -8.29
CA GLN A 249 10.75 -10.35 -8.56
C GLN A 249 10.56 -11.05 -9.91
N LEU A 250 9.30 -11.33 -10.32
CA LEU A 250 9.01 -12.00 -11.59
C LEU A 250 9.21 -11.10 -12.81
N THR A 251 9.00 -9.79 -12.68
CA THR A 251 9.11 -8.81 -13.78
C THR A 251 10.48 -8.13 -13.84
N THR A 252 11.28 -8.23 -12.77
CA THR A 252 12.60 -7.58 -12.61
C THR A 252 13.64 -8.58 -12.09
N ASN A 253 13.75 -9.71 -12.78
CA ASN A 253 14.57 -10.87 -12.39
C ASN A 253 16.10 -10.68 -12.51
N SER A 254 16.58 -9.50 -12.91
CA SER A 254 18.00 -9.17 -12.97
C SER A 254 18.61 -8.82 -11.60
N ILE A 255 17.78 -8.57 -10.58
CA ILE A 255 18.18 -8.22 -9.22
C ILE A 255 17.48 -9.13 -8.21
N TYR A 256 18.18 -9.50 -7.14
CA TYR A 256 17.54 -10.08 -5.97
C TYR A 256 16.96 -8.99 -5.06
N TRP A 257 15.63 -8.90 -4.98
CA TRP A 257 14.92 -7.96 -4.10
C TRP A 257 14.72 -8.56 -2.71
N ALA A 258 15.40 -7.99 -1.72
CA ALA A 258 15.40 -8.42 -0.33
C ALA A 258 14.45 -7.56 0.52
N THR A 259 13.52 -8.18 1.25
CA THR A 259 12.56 -7.50 2.14
C THR A 259 12.64 -8.09 3.56
N PRO A 260 13.55 -7.60 4.42
CA PRO A 260 13.75 -8.15 5.76
C PRO A 260 12.48 -8.21 6.61
N PHE A 261 11.56 -7.25 6.44
CA PHE A 261 10.30 -7.21 7.18
C PHE A 261 9.32 -8.32 6.80
N LEU A 262 9.43 -8.91 5.62
CA LEU A 262 8.62 -10.07 5.24
C LEU A 262 9.25 -11.41 5.66
N HIS A 263 10.38 -11.38 6.37
CA HIS A 263 11.01 -12.60 6.87
C HIS A 263 10.10 -13.29 7.91
N LYS A 264 9.77 -14.57 7.68
CA LYS A 264 8.81 -15.35 8.47
C LYS A 264 8.99 -15.19 9.98
N LYS A 265 10.22 -15.37 10.49
CA LYS A 265 10.50 -15.29 11.93
C LYS A 265 10.22 -13.90 12.51
N LEU A 266 10.48 -12.83 11.75
CA LEU A 266 10.20 -11.47 12.19
C LEU A 266 8.69 -11.21 12.22
N VAL A 267 7.97 -11.67 11.19
CA VAL A 267 6.50 -11.62 11.15
C VAL A 267 5.90 -12.35 12.36
N GLU A 268 6.32 -13.58 12.63
CA GLU A 268 5.83 -14.38 13.76
C GLU A 268 6.04 -13.67 15.12
N ILE A 269 7.22 -13.05 15.31
CA ILE A 269 7.51 -12.26 16.52
C ILE A 269 6.60 -11.04 16.59
N CYS A 270 6.48 -10.28 15.50
CA CYS A 270 5.71 -9.03 15.47
C CYS A 270 4.19 -9.22 15.60
N LEU A 271 3.65 -10.38 15.22
CA LEU A 271 2.25 -10.75 15.44
C LEU A 271 1.94 -11.04 16.91
N GLN A 272 2.95 -11.45 17.70
CA GLN A 272 2.78 -11.70 19.15
C GLN A 272 2.86 -10.44 20.00
N ILE A 273 3.24 -9.29 19.42
CA ILE A 273 3.42 -8.04 20.16
C ILE A 273 2.06 -7.42 20.46
N PRO A 274 1.69 -7.19 21.74
CA PRO A 274 0.43 -6.56 22.10
C PRO A 274 0.23 -5.20 21.41
N ALA A 275 -1.00 -4.96 20.96
CA ALA A 275 -1.39 -3.81 20.15
C ALA A 275 -1.05 -2.47 20.83
N LYS A 276 -1.13 -2.42 22.18
CA LYS A 276 -0.79 -1.22 22.96
C LYS A 276 0.65 -0.76 22.78
N TYR A 277 1.58 -1.67 22.51
CA TYR A 277 3.00 -1.32 22.37
C TYR A 277 3.33 -0.73 21.01
N LYS A 278 2.43 -0.85 20.02
CA LYS A 278 2.61 -0.28 18.68
C LYS A 278 2.17 1.19 18.60
N VAL A 279 1.48 1.69 19.62
CA VAL A 279 0.94 3.06 19.67
C VAL A 279 1.82 3.94 20.54
N SER A 280 2.16 5.13 20.05
CA SER A 280 2.83 6.17 20.82
C SER A 280 2.39 7.54 20.30
N SER A 281 2.27 8.52 21.21
CA SER A 281 2.01 9.92 20.84
C SER A 281 3.27 10.70 20.48
N LYS A 282 4.46 10.11 20.70
CA LYS A 282 5.75 10.77 20.52
C LYS A 282 6.64 10.10 19.48
N LEU A 283 6.53 8.77 19.38
CA LEU A 283 7.42 7.96 18.55
C LEU A 283 6.64 7.31 17.42
N THR A 284 7.14 7.44 16.20
CA THR A 284 6.75 6.58 15.08
C THR A 284 7.34 5.19 15.30
N LYS A 285 6.54 4.12 15.18
CA LYS A 285 6.98 2.71 15.30
C LYS A 285 7.78 2.43 16.60
N PRO A 286 7.19 2.67 17.79
CA PRO A 286 7.88 2.60 19.09
C PRO A 286 8.54 1.24 19.39
N VAL A 287 7.94 0.14 18.94
CA VAL A 287 8.52 -1.21 19.09
C VAL A 287 9.84 -1.32 18.32
N LEU A 288 9.85 -0.86 17.07
CA LEU A 288 11.02 -0.91 16.20
C LEU A 288 12.12 0.01 16.74
N GLN A 289 11.74 1.19 17.25
CA GLN A 289 12.65 2.10 17.95
C GLN A 289 13.33 1.41 19.14
N LYS A 290 12.57 0.70 19.97
CA LYS A 290 13.12 -0.02 21.13
C LYS A 290 14.06 -1.15 20.71
N ALA A 291 13.72 -1.88 19.65
CA ALA A 291 14.53 -2.98 19.13
C ALA A 291 15.88 -2.51 18.54
N LEU A 292 15.92 -1.30 17.97
CA LEU A 292 17.09 -0.74 17.28
C LEU A 292 17.77 0.40 18.04
N LYS A 293 17.50 0.51 19.34
CA LYS A 293 18.14 1.49 20.21
C LYS A 293 19.67 1.34 20.16
N GLY A 294 20.36 2.43 19.83
CA GLY A 294 21.82 2.44 19.67
C GLY A 294 22.33 2.03 18.29
N ILE A 295 21.44 1.62 17.38
CA ILE A 295 21.75 1.34 15.97
C ILE A 295 21.21 2.46 15.09
N VAL A 296 19.94 2.84 15.29
CA VAL A 296 19.26 3.90 14.52
C VAL A 296 19.11 5.15 15.39
N PRO A 297 19.46 6.35 14.88
CA PRO A 297 19.26 7.61 15.59
C PRO A 297 17.79 7.83 15.97
N ILE A 298 17.53 8.38 17.15
CA ILE A 298 16.17 8.58 17.68
C ILE A 298 15.38 9.57 16.82
N GLU A 299 16.07 10.50 16.16
CA GLU A 299 15.51 11.50 15.26
C GLU A 299 14.70 10.88 14.12
N VAL A 300 15.13 9.70 13.62
CA VAL A 300 14.39 8.95 12.59
C VAL A 300 12.99 8.58 13.07
N PHE A 301 12.84 8.22 14.34
CA PHE A 301 11.57 7.85 14.95
C PHE A 301 10.75 9.06 15.47
N ASN A 302 11.38 10.23 15.57
CA ASN A 302 10.75 11.49 15.99
C ASN A 302 10.34 12.40 14.82
N ARG A 303 10.61 12.02 13.56
CA ARG A 303 10.48 12.88 12.37
C ARG A 303 9.09 13.45 12.11
N GLY A 304 8.06 12.97 12.79
CA GLY A 304 6.66 13.23 12.46
C GLY A 304 6.19 12.39 11.27
N PHE A 305 5.36 12.98 10.41
CA PHE A 305 4.72 12.30 9.29
C PHE A 305 5.64 12.15 8.07
N LYS A 306 5.38 11.13 7.26
CA LYS A 306 5.98 10.96 5.93
C LYS A 306 5.45 12.06 4.99
N GLY A 307 6.20 12.40 3.94
CA GLY A 307 5.80 13.44 3.00
C GLY A 307 4.43 13.22 2.37
N ASP A 308 3.76 14.32 2.02
CA ASP A 308 2.47 14.32 1.34
C ASP A 308 2.69 14.31 -0.17
N TYR A 309 2.15 13.28 -0.83
CA TYR A 309 2.22 13.10 -2.28
C TYR A 309 0.86 13.39 -2.96
N SER A 310 -0.10 13.94 -2.22
CA SER A 310 -1.47 14.16 -2.71
C SER A 310 -1.49 15.12 -3.90
N ASP A 311 -0.74 16.23 -3.86
CA ASP A 311 -0.74 17.20 -4.96
C ASP A 311 -0.29 16.57 -6.30
N ALA A 312 0.79 15.77 -6.25
CA ALA A 312 1.30 15.04 -7.40
C ALA A 312 0.24 14.04 -7.91
N LEU A 313 -0.33 13.23 -7.01
CA LEU A 313 -1.37 12.26 -7.35
C LEU A 313 -2.58 12.92 -8.03
N TYR A 314 -3.09 14.02 -7.46
CA TYR A 314 -4.23 14.74 -7.99
C TYR A 314 -3.90 15.43 -9.32
N SER A 315 -2.68 15.92 -9.50
CA SER A 315 -2.23 16.50 -10.76
C SER A 315 -2.13 15.45 -11.87
N GLY A 316 -1.52 14.30 -11.59
CA GLY A 316 -1.42 13.17 -12.51
C GLY A 316 -2.79 12.61 -12.89
N TYR A 317 -3.71 12.52 -11.93
CA TYR A 317 -5.10 12.14 -12.20
C TYR A 317 -5.77 13.11 -13.19
N ARG A 318 -5.70 14.43 -12.93
CA ARG A 318 -6.30 15.44 -13.81
C ARG A 318 -5.72 15.38 -15.21
N GLU A 319 -4.41 15.22 -15.33
CA GLU A 319 -3.75 15.09 -16.62
C GLU A 319 -4.17 13.83 -17.37
N ALA A 320 -4.20 12.69 -16.69
CA ALA A 320 -4.60 11.41 -17.25
C ALA A 320 -6.07 11.43 -17.71
N VAL A 321 -6.97 12.00 -16.91
CA VAL A 321 -8.37 12.21 -17.30
C VAL A 321 -8.43 13.08 -18.56
N ARG A 322 -7.78 14.25 -18.55
CA ARG A 322 -7.77 15.17 -19.71
C ARG A 322 -7.25 14.50 -20.98
N LYS A 323 -6.19 13.69 -20.88
CA LYS A 323 -5.57 12.98 -22.01
C LYS A 323 -6.50 11.91 -22.60
N ASN A 324 -7.24 11.21 -21.74
CA ASN A 324 -7.97 10.01 -22.12
C ASN A 324 -9.48 10.22 -22.33
N PHE A 325 -10.04 11.34 -21.87
CA PHE A 325 -11.49 11.58 -21.83
C PHE A 325 -12.21 11.36 -23.18
N HIS A 326 -11.62 11.82 -24.28
CA HIS A 326 -12.19 11.70 -25.63
C HIS A 326 -11.94 10.34 -26.31
N LYS A 327 -11.26 9.41 -25.63
CA LYS A 327 -10.88 8.09 -26.16
C LYS A 327 -11.39 6.95 -25.29
N LEU A 328 -12.25 7.22 -24.31
CA LEU A 328 -12.73 6.21 -23.35
C LEU A 328 -13.48 5.07 -24.05
N GLU A 329 -14.21 5.35 -25.14
CA GLU A 329 -14.88 4.35 -25.99
C GLU A 329 -13.90 3.37 -26.64
N GLN A 330 -12.64 3.79 -26.80
CA GLN A 330 -11.58 2.98 -27.38
C GLN A 330 -10.89 2.10 -26.34
N PHE A 331 -11.24 2.21 -25.06
CA PHE A 331 -10.67 1.38 -24.01
C PHE A 331 -11.09 -0.07 -24.21
N GLU A 332 -10.17 -1.01 -23.98
CA GLU A 332 -10.44 -2.44 -24.10
C GLU A 332 -11.44 -2.91 -23.06
N VAL A 333 -11.39 -2.37 -21.83
CA VAL A 333 -12.41 -2.64 -20.79
C VAL A 333 -13.81 -2.16 -21.18
N VAL A 334 -13.91 -1.09 -21.97
CA VAL A 334 -15.19 -0.60 -22.51
C VAL A 334 -15.67 -1.48 -23.65
N LYS A 335 -14.80 -1.83 -24.60
CA LYS A 335 -15.12 -2.75 -25.71
C LYS A 335 -15.54 -4.14 -25.21
N MET A 336 -15.00 -4.60 -24.09
CA MET A 336 -15.37 -5.86 -23.43
C MET A 336 -16.71 -5.78 -22.67
N GLY A 337 -17.31 -4.59 -22.55
CA GLY A 337 -18.54 -4.38 -21.81
C GLY A 337 -18.38 -4.44 -20.29
N ILE A 338 -17.15 -4.31 -19.78
CA ILE A 338 -16.86 -4.30 -18.33
C ILE A 338 -17.26 -2.95 -17.73
N VAL A 339 -17.03 -1.87 -18.48
CA VAL A 339 -17.27 -0.48 -18.05
C VAL A 339 -18.38 0.14 -18.88
N ASP A 340 -19.30 0.82 -18.20
CA ASP A 340 -20.27 1.73 -18.81
C ASP A 340 -19.58 3.08 -19.07
N VAL A 341 -19.31 3.37 -20.34
CA VAL A 341 -18.53 4.54 -20.75
C VAL A 341 -19.23 5.86 -20.45
N GLU A 342 -20.56 5.92 -20.50
CA GLU A 342 -21.30 7.15 -20.25
C GLU A 342 -21.31 7.47 -18.76
N LYS A 343 -21.48 6.45 -17.90
CA LYS A 343 -21.32 6.62 -16.44
C LYS A 343 -19.88 6.98 -16.07
N LEU A 344 -18.88 6.42 -16.75
CA LEU A 344 -17.47 6.77 -16.53
C LEU A 344 -17.21 8.23 -16.89
N LYS A 345 -17.65 8.69 -18.06
CA LYS A 345 -17.51 10.10 -18.48
C LYS A 345 -18.16 11.05 -17.48
N LEU A 346 -19.37 10.72 -17.00
CA LEU A 346 -20.04 11.51 -15.98
C LEU A 346 -19.19 11.60 -14.71
N GLU A 347 -18.69 10.47 -14.21
CA GLU A 347 -17.86 10.44 -12.99
C GLU A 347 -16.57 11.24 -13.14
N LEU A 348 -15.90 11.14 -14.29
CA LEU A 348 -14.66 11.86 -14.59
C LEU A 348 -14.86 13.36 -14.87
N SER A 349 -16.09 13.78 -15.21
CA SER A 349 -16.44 15.19 -15.37
C SER A 349 -16.64 15.92 -14.03
N LEU A 350 -16.86 15.18 -12.94
CA LEU A 350 -17.03 15.73 -11.61
C LEU A 350 -15.69 16.13 -10.99
N PRO A 351 -15.67 17.11 -10.06
CA PRO A 351 -14.45 17.49 -9.34
C PRO A 351 -13.80 16.31 -8.62
N ALA A 352 -12.46 16.27 -8.61
CA ALA A 352 -11.65 15.22 -7.99
C ALA A 352 -11.67 15.22 -6.43
N GLY A 353 -12.67 15.83 -5.79
CA GLY A 353 -12.70 16.04 -4.34
C GLY A 353 -12.83 14.76 -3.50
N ASN A 354 -13.17 13.62 -4.11
CA ASN A 354 -13.27 12.32 -3.44
C ASN A 354 -12.05 11.44 -3.80
N PRO A 355 -11.15 11.14 -2.84
CA PRO A 355 -9.96 10.31 -3.07
C PRO A 355 -10.24 8.94 -3.68
N ASN A 356 -11.39 8.32 -3.36
CA ASN A 356 -11.75 6.99 -3.87
C ASN A 356 -11.88 7.02 -5.41
N LYS A 357 -12.30 8.15 -5.99
CA LYS A 357 -12.37 8.28 -7.46
C LYS A 357 -11.01 8.11 -8.11
N ILE A 358 -9.97 8.61 -7.46
CA ILE A 358 -8.60 8.54 -7.96
C ILE A 358 -8.09 7.10 -7.88
N ASP A 359 -8.28 6.41 -6.74
CA ASP A 359 -7.91 4.99 -6.58
C ASP A 359 -8.61 4.10 -7.63
N TYR A 360 -9.92 4.29 -7.83
CA TYR A 360 -10.66 3.51 -8.82
C TYR A 360 -10.22 3.81 -10.26
N PHE A 361 -9.85 5.06 -10.57
CA PHE A 361 -9.32 5.40 -11.88
C PHE A 361 -7.90 4.87 -12.10
N GLU A 362 -7.06 4.84 -11.07
CA GLU A 362 -5.75 4.18 -11.10
C GLU A 362 -5.91 2.68 -11.41
N ARG A 363 -6.82 1.99 -10.70
CA ARG A 363 -7.13 0.58 -10.96
C ARG A 363 -7.66 0.35 -12.37
N LEU A 364 -8.55 1.22 -12.87
CA LEU A 364 -9.04 1.19 -14.25
C LEU A 364 -7.87 1.27 -15.24
N CYS A 365 -6.93 2.21 -15.05
CA CYS A 365 -5.76 2.36 -15.91
C CYS A 365 -4.85 1.13 -15.85
N SER A 366 -4.62 0.56 -14.66
CA SER A 366 -3.80 -0.64 -14.49
C SER A 366 -4.39 -1.86 -15.23
N VAL A 367 -5.72 -2.07 -15.13
CA VAL A 367 -6.43 -3.14 -15.85
C VAL A 367 -6.41 -2.89 -17.36
N GLU A 368 -6.66 -1.66 -17.80
CA GLU A 368 -6.65 -1.29 -19.22
C GLU A 368 -5.26 -1.52 -19.84
N ARG A 369 -4.19 -1.08 -19.17
CA ARG A 369 -2.81 -1.33 -19.58
C ARG A 369 -2.53 -2.81 -19.72
N TRP A 370 -2.93 -3.60 -18.73
CA TRP A 370 -2.69 -5.03 -18.70
C TRP A 370 -3.37 -5.76 -19.87
N ILE A 371 -4.66 -5.47 -20.12
CA ILE A 371 -5.41 -6.08 -21.23
C ILE A 371 -4.80 -5.70 -22.58
N ARG A 372 -4.41 -4.43 -22.77
CA ARG A 372 -3.75 -3.98 -24.00
C ARG A 372 -2.47 -4.74 -24.27
N GLN A 373 -1.60 -4.89 -23.26
CA GLN A 373 -0.32 -5.60 -23.42
C GLN A 373 -0.54 -7.09 -23.72
N ILE A 374 -1.51 -7.75 -23.07
CA ILE A 374 -1.86 -9.14 -23.39
C ILE A 374 -2.34 -9.27 -24.85
N LYS A 375 -3.23 -8.38 -25.30
CA LYS A 375 -3.73 -8.41 -26.68
C LYS A 375 -2.62 -8.16 -27.71
N LEU A 376 -1.64 -7.31 -27.39
CA LEU A 376 -0.48 -7.09 -28.25
C LEU A 376 0.41 -8.34 -28.31
N TYR A 377 0.64 -8.98 -27.16
CA TYR A 377 1.41 -10.23 -27.09
C TYR A 377 0.76 -11.34 -27.92
N MET A 378 -0.55 -11.56 -27.77
CA MET A 378 -1.31 -12.58 -28.51
C MET A 378 -1.42 -12.33 -30.03
N LYS A 379 -1.12 -11.12 -30.51
CA LYS A 379 -1.10 -10.80 -31.96
C LYS A 379 0.26 -11.04 -32.61
N ASN A 380 1.32 -11.09 -31.80
CA ASN A 380 2.69 -11.27 -32.25
C ASN A 380 3.15 -12.74 -32.17
N GLU A 381 2.36 -13.59 -31.50
CA GLU A 381 2.37 -15.05 -31.65
C GLU A 381 1.47 -15.47 -32.83
#